data_AF-A0A966IL62-F1
#
_entry.id   AF-A0A966IL62-F1
#
_cell.length_a   1.000
_cell.length_b   1.000
_cell.length_c   1.000
_cell.angle_alpha   90.00
_cell.angle_beta   90.00
_cell.angle_gamma   90.00
#
_symmetry.space_group_name_H-M   'P 1'
#
loop_
_entity.id
_entity.type
_entity.pdbx_description
1 polymer ?
#
loop_
_entity_poly.entity_id
_entity_poly.type
_entity_poly.pdbx_seq_one_letter_code
_entity_poly.pdbx_strand_id
1 'polypeptide(L)' 'MSKRDYYDVLGVEKNADDKAIKSAFRKLAMANHPDRNQGDEAAE' A
#
# COMPACT_ATOMS: atom_id res chain seq x y z
N MET A 1 -0.40 -17.44 13.63
CA MET A 1 0.14 -16.29 12.87
C MET A 1 -0.78 -16.06 11.69
N SER A 2 -1.66 -15.05 11.75
CA SER A 2 -2.60 -14.77 10.66
C SER A 2 -1.83 -14.46 9.39
N LYS A 3 -2.12 -15.24 8.36
CA LYS A 3 -1.66 -15.03 6.99
C LYS A 3 -2.07 -13.60 6.61
N ARG A 4 -1.10 -12.71 6.43
CA ARG A 4 -1.38 -11.33 6.01
C ARG A 4 -2.09 -11.41 4.66
N ASP A 5 -3.36 -11.04 4.63
CA ASP A 5 -4.16 -11.00 3.41
C ASP A 5 -3.65 -9.83 2.56
N TYR A 6 -3.06 -10.13 1.40
CA TYR A 6 -2.47 -9.10 0.53
C TYR A 6 -3.49 -8.06 0.07
N TYR A 7 -4.76 -8.50 -0.09
CA TYR A 7 -5.88 -7.64 -0.42
C TYR A 7 -6.17 -6.64 0.69
N ASP A 8 -6.14 -7.07 1.96
CA ASP A 8 -6.32 -6.19 3.12
C ASP A 8 -5.15 -5.20 3.27
N VAL A 9 -3.91 -5.65 3.01
CA VAL A 9 -2.72 -4.79 3.01
C VAL A 9 -2.80 -3.71 1.94
N LEU A 10 -3.33 -4.06 0.76
CA LEU A 10 -3.56 -3.11 -0.33
C LEU A 10 -4.86 -2.31 -0.15
N GLY A 11 -5.71 -2.65 0.82
CA GLY A 11 -7.01 -2.01 1.04
C GLY A 11 -8.00 -2.23 -0.10
N VAL A 12 -7.92 -3.39 -0.78
CA VAL A 12 -8.78 -3.75 -1.91
C VAL A 12 -9.56 -5.02 -1.59
N GLU A 13 -10.72 -5.20 -2.23
CA GLU A 13 -11.47 -6.44 -2.09
C GLU A 13 -10.75 -7.62 -2.77
N LYS A 14 -11.04 -8.85 -2.33
CA LYS A 14 -10.48 -10.07 -2.92
C LYS A 14 -10.89 -10.28 -4.39
N ASN A 15 -11.97 -9.62 -4.81
CA ASN A 15 -12.48 -9.61 -6.18
C ASN A 15 -12.07 -8.35 -6.97
N ALA A 16 -11.13 -7.54 -6.45
CA ALA A 16 -10.72 -6.32 -7.11
C ALA A 16 -10.02 -6.60 -8.45
N ASP A 17 -10.35 -5.81 -9.47
CA ASP A 17 -9.73 -5.91 -10.78
C ASP A 17 -8.27 -5.45 -10.75
N ASP A 18 -7.46 -5.91 -11.71
CA ASP A 18 -6.06 -5.50 -11.87
C ASP A 18 -5.86 -3.98 -11.85
N LYS A 19 -6.83 -3.23 -12.38
CA LYS A 19 -6.82 -1.76 -12.38
C LYS A 19 -6.97 -1.19 -10.96
N ALA A 20 -7.86 -1.77 -10.16
CA ALA A 20 -8.08 -1.37 -8.77
C ALA A 20 -6.84 -1.68 -7.92
N ILE A 21 -6.25 -2.88 -8.09
CA ILE A 21 -5.01 -3.30 -7.42
C ILE A 21 -3.86 -2.34 -7.74
N LYS A 22 -3.63 -2.03 -9.03
CA LYS A 22 -2.57 -1.09 -9.46
C LYS A 22 -2.78 0.33 -8.91
N SER A 23 -4.02 0.80 -8.89
CA SER A 23 -4.37 2.12 -8.37
C SER A 23 -4.10 2.21 -6.86
N ALA A 24 -4.55 1.20 -6.10
CA ALA A 24 -4.33 1.12 -4.66
C ALA A 24 -2.85 1.02 -4.30
N PHE A 25 -2.10 0.17 -5.01
CA PHE A 25 -0.65 0.05 -4.84
C PHE A 25 0.06 1.40 -5.08
N ARG A 26 -0.28 2.10 -6.17
CA ARG A 26 0.35 3.39 -6.49
C ARG A 26 0.05 4.45 -5.42
N LYS A 27 -1.17 4.48 -4.88
CA LYS A 27 -1.55 5.39 -3.79
C LYS A 27 -0.75 5.09 -2.52
N LEU A 28 -0.68 3.82 -2.11
CA LEU A 28 0.10 3.38 -0.94
C LEU A 28 1.59 3.64 -1.11
N ALA A 29 2.14 3.37 -2.28
CA ALA A 29 3.54 3.63 -2.59
C ALA A 29 3.87 5.12 -2.56
N MET A 30 2.97 5.99 -3.05
CA MET A 30 3.13 7.45 -2.96
C MET A 30 2.98 7.98 -1.54
N ALA A 31 2.10 7.38 -0.73
CA ALA A 31 1.89 7.75 0.67
C ALA A 31 3.06 7.34 1.57
N ASN A 32 3.71 6.22 1.27
CA ASN A 32 4.91 5.73 1.98
C ASN A 32 6.21 6.05 1.21
N HIS A 33 6.17 6.90 0.19
CA HIS A 33 7.34 7.15 -0.63
C HIS A 33 8.36 7.95 0.18
N PRO A 34 9.60 7.47 0.35
CA PRO A 34 10.61 8.17 1.15
C PRO A 34 10.95 9.56 0.61
N ASP A 35 10.85 9.75 -0.71
CA ASP A 35 11.04 11.06 -1.36
C ASP A 35 9.93 12.09 -1.02
N ARG A 36 8.72 11.63 -0.69
CA ARG A 36 7.59 12.51 -0.32
C ARG A 36 7.44 12.65 1.19
N ASN A 37 7.95 11.69 1.94
CA ASN A 37 8.07 11.72 3.39
C ASN A 37 9.51 12.05 3.83
N GLN A 38 10.20 12.93 3.08
CA GLN A 38 11.47 13.51 3.51
C GLN A 38 11.24 14.30 4.81
N GLY A 39 11.34 13.62 5.95
CA GLY A 39 11.12 14.22 7.27
C GLY A 39 10.44 13.33 8.31
N ASP A 40 10.03 12.10 7.98
CA ASP A 40 9.55 11.17 9.01
C ASP A 40 10.73 10.35 9.56
N GLU A 41 11.30 10.81 10.68
CA GLU A 41 12.33 10.14 11.48
C GLU A 41 11.90 8.74 11.98
N ALA A 42 10.69 8.27 11.64
CA ALA A 42 10.21 6.91 11.90
C ALA A 42 10.74 5.86 10.88
N ALA A 43 11.61 6.26 9.95
CA ALA A 43 12.34 5.38 9.04
C ALA A 43 13.75 4.99 9.54
N GLU A 44 14.01 5.10 10.85
CA GLU A 44 15.14 4.45 11.54
C GLU A 44 14.66 3.26 12.38
#